data_AF-A0A6B3NB62-F1
#
_entry.id   AF-A0A6B3NB62-F1
#
_cell.length_a   1.000
_cell.length_b   1.000
_cell.length_c   1.000
_cell.angle_alpha   90.00
_cell.angle_beta   90.00
_cell.angle_gamma   90.00
#
_symmetry.space_group_name_H-M   'P 1'
#
loop_
_entity.id
_entity.type
_entity.pdbx_description
1 polymer ?
#
loop_
_entity_poly.entity_id
_entity_poly.type
_entity_poly.pdbx_seq_one_letter_code
_entity_poly.pdbx_strand_id
1 'polypeptide(L)'
;MKKICSLLLVFFFCFLGITVSPHKAFAYEPETGARFYYETDYDPDNADVRYFDLPDGEDIGYPVTLPSGMFKSVKISKKSEVYAW
;
A
#
# COMPACT_ATOMS: atom_id res chain seq x y z
N MET A 1 20.37 -50.00 -1.85
CA MET A 1 19.52 -49.09 -1.04
C MET A 1 20.17 -47.71 -0.94
N LYS A 2 20.18 -46.91 -2.01
CA LYS A 2 20.89 -45.59 -2.03
C LYS A 2 20.17 -44.48 -2.80
N LYS A 3 19.05 -44.79 -3.49
CA LYS A 3 18.35 -43.86 -4.38
C LYS A 3 17.10 -43.19 -3.77
N ILE A 4 16.62 -43.67 -2.62
CA ILE A 4 15.37 -43.19 -1.99
C ILE A 4 15.59 -41.88 -1.21
N CYS A 5 16.77 -41.68 -0.60
CA CYS A 5 17.07 -40.45 0.15
C CYS A 5 17.13 -39.19 -0.73
N SER A 6 17.47 -39.33 -2.01
CA SER A 6 17.60 -38.17 -2.91
C SER A 6 16.24 -37.64 -3.36
N LEU A 7 15.22 -38.49 -3.45
CA LEU A 7 13.88 -38.10 -3.87
C LEU A 7 13.14 -37.34 -2.76
N LEU A 8 13.33 -37.76 -1.50
CA LEU A 8 12.77 -37.11 -0.31
C LEU A 8 13.33 -35.69 -0.11
N LEU A 9 14.61 -35.48 -0.41
CA LEU A 9 15.25 -34.16 -0.30
C LEU A 9 14.70 -33.16 -1.33
N VAL A 10 14.43 -33.59 -2.56
CA VAL A 10 13.84 -32.72 -3.59
C VAL A 10 12.41 -32.31 -3.23
N PHE A 11 11.58 -33.25 -2.75
CA PHE A 11 10.24 -32.92 -2.28
C PHE A 11 10.28 -31.95 -1.10
N PHE A 12 11.21 -32.12 -0.15
CA PHE A 12 11.36 -31.22 0.98
C PHE A 12 11.68 -29.77 0.55
N PHE A 13 12.55 -29.58 -0.45
CA PHE A 13 12.84 -28.24 -1.00
C PHE A 13 11.68 -27.65 -1.81
N CYS A 14 10.92 -28.47 -2.55
CA CYS A 14 9.72 -28.01 -3.26
C CYS A 14 8.62 -27.56 -2.29
N PHE A 15 8.42 -28.25 -1.16
CA PHE A 15 7.47 -27.82 -0.15
C PHE A 15 7.96 -26.62 0.67
N LEU A 16 9.27 -26.47 0.89
CA LEU A 16 9.83 -25.29 1.57
C LEU A 16 9.65 -24.01 0.72
N GLY A 17 9.78 -24.12 -0.60
CA GLY A 17 9.62 -22.99 -1.54
C GLY A 17 8.20 -22.43 -1.65
N ILE A 18 7.17 -23.16 -1.22
CA ILE A 18 5.76 -22.71 -1.27
C ILE A 18 5.39 -21.90 -0.01
N THR A 19 6.23 -21.88 1.02
CA THR A 19 5.93 -21.16 2.28
C THR A 19 6.25 -19.66 2.26
N VAL A 20 6.81 -19.14 1.16
CA VAL A 20 7.00 -17.70 0.98
C VAL A 20 5.81 -17.11 0.22
N SER A 21 4.64 -17.12 0.87
CA SER A 21 3.54 -16.25 0.50
C SER A 21 3.04 -15.61 1.79
N PRO A 22 2.97 -14.27 1.88
CA PRO A 22 2.35 -13.47 0.85
C PRO A 22 3.28 -12.38 0.33
N HIS A 23 3.29 -12.19 -0.99
CA HIS A 23 3.26 -10.83 -1.51
C HIS A 23 1.99 -10.18 -0.95
N LYS A 24 2.03 -9.71 0.31
CA LYS A 24 1.31 -8.49 0.65
C LYS A 24 1.92 -7.50 -0.33
N ALA A 25 1.18 -7.14 -1.36
CA ALA A 25 1.50 -5.97 -2.15
C ALA A 25 1.53 -4.85 -1.12
N PHE A 26 2.72 -4.54 -0.59
CA PHE A 26 2.92 -3.42 0.29
C PHE A 26 2.37 -2.25 -0.49
N ALA A 27 1.24 -1.70 -0.02
CA ALA A 27 0.64 -0.54 -0.63
C ALA A 27 1.76 0.49 -0.76
N TYR A 28 2.14 0.81 -2.00
CA TYR A 28 3.26 1.70 -2.28
C TYR A 28 3.03 3.00 -1.51
N GLU A 29 3.96 3.31 -0.60
CA GLU A 29 3.94 4.54 0.18
C GLU A 29 4.74 5.60 -0.58
N PRO A 30 4.15 6.78 -0.86
CA PRO A 30 4.89 7.84 -1.51
C PRO A 30 5.97 8.38 -0.56
N GLU A 31 7.17 8.67 -1.07
CA GLU A 31 8.27 9.21 -0.23
C GLU A 31 8.05 10.67 0.21
N THR A 32 7.21 11.38 -0.54
CA THR A 32 6.83 12.80 -0.40
C THR A 32 5.35 12.98 -0.75
N GLY A 33 4.73 14.11 -0.42
CA GLY A 33 3.31 14.38 -0.64
C GLY A 33 2.38 13.83 0.44
N ALA A 34 1.11 13.68 0.07
CA ALA A 34 0.06 13.13 0.91
C ALA A 34 -0.92 12.28 0.09
N ARG A 35 -1.50 11.28 0.74
CA ARG A 35 -2.56 10.43 0.18
C ARG A 35 -3.86 10.71 0.91
N PHE A 36 -4.88 11.15 0.19
CA PHE A 36 -6.22 11.41 0.71
C PHE A 36 -7.17 10.25 0.38
N TYR A 37 -7.95 9.80 1.36
CA TYR A 37 -8.82 8.63 1.25
C TYR A 37 -10.30 9.03 1.31
N TYR A 38 -11.16 8.34 0.57
CA TYR A 38 -12.62 8.57 0.59
C TYR A 38 -13.31 7.91 1.78
N GLU A 39 -12.60 7.01 2.48
CA GLU A 39 -13.06 6.23 3.60
C GLU A 39 -12.37 6.67 4.91
N THR A 40 -13.08 6.50 6.04
CA THR A 40 -12.50 6.70 7.37
C THR A 40 -11.56 5.56 7.73
N ASP A 41 -10.64 5.80 8.65
CA ASP A 41 -9.74 4.80 9.25
C ASP A 41 -8.89 4.04 8.22
N TYR A 42 -7.73 4.64 7.88
CA TYR A 42 -6.73 4.00 7.01
C TYR A 42 -6.46 2.56 7.42
N ASP A 43 -6.77 1.62 6.52
CA ASP A 43 -6.42 0.21 6.65
C ASP A 43 -5.34 -0.14 5.60
N PRO A 44 -4.08 -0.38 6.01
CA PRO A 44 -2.99 -0.73 5.11
C PRO A 44 -3.18 -2.10 4.43
N ASP A 45 -4.03 -2.96 4.98
CA ASP A 45 -4.27 -4.32 4.47
C ASP A 45 -5.53 -4.39 3.58
N ASN A 46 -6.27 -3.28 3.43
CA ASN A 46 -7.45 -3.21 2.57
C ASN A 46 -7.06 -2.79 1.15
N ALA A 47 -7.14 -3.74 0.21
CA ALA A 47 -6.82 -3.54 -1.19
C ALA A 47 -7.86 -2.71 -1.97
N ASP A 48 -9.07 -2.54 -1.42
CA ASP A 48 -10.20 -1.85 -2.08
C ASP A 48 -10.31 -0.36 -1.67
N VAL A 49 -9.30 0.16 -0.97
CA VAL A 49 -9.28 1.55 -0.51
C VAL A 49 -9.05 2.51 -1.68
N ARG A 50 -9.97 3.46 -1.86
CA ARG A 50 -9.85 4.49 -2.90
C ARG A 50 -9.08 5.67 -2.34
N TYR A 51 -8.20 6.22 -3.16
CA TYR A 51 -7.38 7.35 -2.75
C TYR A 51 -7.04 8.30 -3.89
N PHE A 52 -6.57 9.49 -3.50
CA PHE A 52 -5.99 10.51 -4.36
C PHE A 52 -4.62 10.88 -3.80
N ASP A 53 -3.58 10.81 -4.64
CA ASP A 53 -2.23 11.23 -4.27
C ASP A 53 -2.02 12.70 -4.65
N LEU A 54 -1.61 13.49 -3.66
CA LEU A 54 -1.20 14.88 -3.81
C LEU A 54 0.32 14.96 -3.66
N PRO A 55 1.06 15.28 -4.73
CA PRO A 55 2.50 15.54 -4.65
C PRO A 55 2.81 16.79 -3.79
N ASP A 56 4.05 16.88 -3.30
CA ASP A 56 4.51 18.10 -2.62
C ASP A 56 4.44 19.32 -3.57
N GLY A 57 4.00 20.45 -3.03
CA GLY A 57 3.92 21.72 -3.76
C GLY A 57 2.68 21.89 -4.63
N GLU A 58 1.79 20.90 -4.66
CA GLU A 58 0.52 20.96 -5.39
C GLU A 58 -0.64 21.37 -4.47
N ASP A 59 -1.56 22.16 -5.00
CA ASP A 59 -2.76 22.62 -4.29
C ASP A 59 -4.01 21.89 -4.79
N ILE A 60 -4.83 21.39 -3.85
CA ILE A 60 -6.19 20.93 -4.15
C ILE A 60 -7.14 22.10 -3.99
N GLY A 61 -7.69 22.62 -5.09
CA GLY A 61 -8.79 23.59 -5.00
C GLY A 61 -8.87 24.68 -6.05
N TYR A 62 -7.88 24.81 -6.95
CA TYR A 62 -7.92 25.86 -7.98
C TYR A 62 -8.05 25.26 -9.40
N PRO A 63 -9.19 25.43 -10.11
CA PRO A 63 -10.50 25.94 -9.69
C PRO A 63 -11.48 24.77 -9.46
N VAL A 64 -11.63 24.37 -8.19
CA VAL A 64 -12.72 23.55 -7.62
C VAL A 64 -13.17 22.34 -8.47
N THR A 65 -12.35 21.30 -8.55
CA THR A 65 -12.76 20.01 -9.13
C THR A 65 -13.31 19.02 -8.09
N LEU A 66 -13.09 19.25 -6.79
CA LEU A 66 -13.46 18.28 -5.76
C LEU A 66 -14.44 18.87 -4.73
N PRO A 67 -15.60 18.23 -4.50
CA PRO A 67 -16.53 18.58 -3.43
C PRO A 67 -15.85 18.61 -2.06
N SER A 68 -16.19 19.62 -1.25
CA SER A 68 -15.81 19.65 0.16
C SER A 68 -16.32 18.40 0.89
N GLY A 69 -15.52 17.87 1.81
CA GLY A 69 -15.87 16.69 2.61
C GLY A 69 -15.79 15.35 1.87
N MET A 70 -15.25 15.33 0.65
CA MET A 70 -14.99 14.13 -0.15
C MET A 70 -14.00 13.18 0.55
N PHE A 71 -12.93 13.72 1.11
CA PHE A 71 -11.91 12.93 1.81
C PHE A 71 -12.24 12.79 3.29
N LYS A 72 -12.05 11.59 3.84
CA LYS A 72 -12.40 11.22 5.22
C LYS A 72 -11.19 10.92 6.09
N SER A 73 -10.06 10.59 5.49
CA SER A 73 -8.78 10.43 6.18
C SER A 73 -7.62 10.79 5.26
N VAL A 74 -6.44 11.06 5.83
CA VAL A 74 -5.23 11.45 5.10
C VAL A 74 -4.00 10.77 5.71
N LYS A 75 -3.09 10.32 4.85
CA LYS A 75 -1.75 9.86 5.23
C LYS A 75 -0.73 10.83 4.65
N ILE A 76 0.10 11.40 5.51
CA ILE A 76 1.12 12.40 5.14
C ILE A 76 2.49 11.74 5.17
N SER A 77 3.27 11.93 4.11
CA SER A 77 4.64 11.44 4.05
C SER A 77 5.51 12.12 5.10
N LYS A 78 6.52 11.42 5.63
CA LYS A 78 7.34 11.91 6.76
C LYS A 78 8.09 13.22 6.50
N LYS A 79 8.21 13.63 5.24
CA LYS A 79 8.95 14.82 4.79
C LYS A 79 8.02 15.94 4.32
N SER A 80 6.72 15.78 4.52
CA SER A 80 5.69 16.61 3.91
C SER A 80 4.74 17.16 4.96
N GLU A 81 4.07 18.24 4.62
CA GLU A 81 3.07 18.91 5.45
C GLU A 81 1.82 19.18 4.61
N VAL A 82 0.65 19.14 5.24
CA VAL A 82 -0.63 19.44 4.61
C VAL A 82 -1.26 20.64 5.32
N TYR A 83 -1.58 21.67 4.54
CA TYR A 83 -2.32 22.85 5.00
C TYR A 83 -3.76 22.75 4.48
N ALA A 84 -4.75 22.80 5.38
CA ALA A 84 -6.17 22.70 5.05
C ALA A 84 -6.96 23.80 5.76
N TRP A 85 -7.99 24.34 5.10
CA TRP A 85 -8.83 25.44 5.60
C TRP A 85 -10.30 25.27 5.16
#